data_AF-A0A1L7WKU9-F1
#
_entry.id   AF-A0A1L7WKU9-F1
#
_cell.length_a   1.000
_cell.length_b   1.000
_cell.length_c   1.000
_cell.angle_alpha   90.00
_cell.angle_beta   90.00
_cell.angle_gamma   90.00
#
_symmetry.space_group_name_H-M   'P 1'
#
loop_
_entity.id
_entity.type
_entity.pdbx_description
1 polymer ?
#
loop_
_entity_poly.entity_id
_entity_poly.type
_entity_poly.pdbx_seq_one_letter_code
_entity_poly.pdbx_strand_id
1 'polypeptide(L)'
;MKHIQNILALLLLSFPLPSLGQNPPQYVLFFSAGAPITYFQNTLQIPTSHQSPNLIAIWSGLQPASNAFVYQTVIEGLNGAWWNAPQVCCTPQEYYGPNIQLLPGDSLKSVFELRSDGQVTDTWEYSSSGQENPFSGSAVLDPHKYQDGADLINALFSIEPQTPYSEWDFGNVLFKDIVITAQTTSTAWCTPKFGRGGFTVTYTKPVHSVSEGTSTCSFGQIELVKT
;
A
#
# COMPACT_ATOMS: atom_id res chain seq x y z
N MET A 1 5.65 -66.00 -4.73
CA MET A 1 6.18 -64.65 -4.47
C MET A 1 5.02 -63.67 -4.64
N LYS A 2 4.53 -63.10 -3.53
CA LYS A 2 3.33 -62.25 -3.48
C LYS A 2 3.75 -60.77 -3.51
N HIS A 3 3.11 -59.99 -4.39
CA HIS A 3 3.21 -58.53 -4.40
C HIS A 3 2.60 -57.94 -3.12
N ILE A 4 3.35 -57.10 -2.43
CA ILE A 4 2.84 -56.24 -1.35
C ILE A 4 2.73 -54.83 -1.93
N GLN A 5 1.49 -54.37 -2.12
CA GLN A 5 1.17 -52.98 -2.41
C GLN A 5 1.19 -52.19 -1.09
N ASN A 6 2.06 -51.19 -1.00
CA ASN A 6 2.01 -50.18 0.05
C ASN A 6 0.87 -49.21 -0.27
N ILE A 7 -0.23 -49.30 0.48
CA ILE A 7 -1.26 -48.26 0.53
C ILE A 7 -0.83 -47.28 1.62
N LEU A 8 -0.34 -46.10 1.21
CA LEU A 8 -0.11 -44.98 2.10
C LEU A 8 -1.47 -44.32 2.38
N ALA A 9 -1.98 -44.49 3.60
CA ALA A 9 -3.20 -43.84 4.05
C ALA A 9 -2.96 -42.34 4.24
N LEU A 10 -3.58 -41.53 3.39
CA LEU A 10 -3.62 -40.08 3.51
C LEU A 10 -4.60 -39.71 4.65
N LEU A 11 -4.08 -39.33 5.81
CA LEU A 11 -4.90 -38.74 6.87
C LEU A 11 -5.37 -37.35 6.41
N LEU A 12 -6.63 -37.28 5.98
CA LEU A 12 -7.37 -36.04 5.82
C LEU A 12 -7.66 -35.48 7.22
N LEU A 13 -6.82 -34.55 7.68
CA LEU A 13 -7.16 -33.67 8.79
C LEU A 13 -8.27 -32.71 8.31
N SER A 14 -9.53 -33.12 8.51
CA SER A 14 -10.68 -32.23 8.39
C SER A 14 -10.66 -31.24 9.55
N PHE A 15 -9.92 -30.14 9.38
CA PHE A 15 -10.12 -28.96 10.20
C PHE A 15 -11.47 -28.34 9.83
N PRO A 16 -12.34 -28.04 10.81
CA PRO A 16 -13.57 -27.32 10.54
C PRO A 16 -13.20 -25.96 9.94
N LEU A 17 -13.68 -25.70 8.72
CA LEU A 17 -13.65 -24.39 8.10
C LEU A 17 -14.36 -23.40 9.04
N PRO A 18 -13.70 -22.35 9.57
CA PRO A 18 -14.42 -21.31 10.28
C PRO A 18 -15.45 -20.69 9.33
N SER A 19 -16.70 -20.71 9.75
CA SER A 19 -17.82 -20.10 9.03
C SER A 19 -17.65 -18.58 8.96
N LEU A 20 -17.75 -18.04 7.74
CA LEU A 20 -18.26 -16.72 7.32
C LEU A 20 -18.54 -15.69 8.42
N GLY A 21 -17.93 -14.49 8.32
CA GLY A 21 -18.58 -13.31 8.89
C GLY A 21 -17.81 -11.99 9.02
N GLN A 22 -16.47 -11.97 9.01
CA GLN A 22 -15.74 -10.70 9.17
C GLN A 22 -14.62 -10.60 8.14
N ASN A 23 -14.84 -9.73 7.14
CA ASN A 23 -13.72 -9.18 6.38
C ASN A 23 -12.79 -8.50 7.38
N PRO A 24 -11.47 -8.73 7.32
CA PRO A 24 -10.54 -8.06 8.22
C PRO A 24 -10.74 -6.54 8.11
N PRO A 25 -10.60 -5.79 9.22
CA PRO A 25 -10.75 -4.34 9.19
C PRO A 25 -9.63 -3.73 8.33
N GLN A 26 -10.00 -3.13 7.20
CA GLN A 26 -9.07 -2.35 6.38
C GLN A 26 -9.09 -0.89 6.85
N TYR A 27 -7.93 -0.34 7.18
CA TYR A 27 -7.77 1.05 7.64
C TYR A 27 -7.24 1.89 6.49
N VAL A 28 -8.11 2.63 5.82
CA VAL A 28 -7.75 3.32 4.57
C VAL A 28 -8.02 4.81 4.66
N LEU A 29 -7.08 5.61 4.15
CA LEU A 29 -7.21 7.04 3.94
C LEU A 29 -7.19 7.33 2.44
N PHE A 30 -8.14 8.13 1.96
CA PHE A 30 -8.30 8.44 0.53
C PHE A 30 -8.10 9.92 0.23
N PHE A 31 -7.46 10.20 -0.91
CA PHE A 31 -7.46 11.48 -1.61
C PHE A 31 -8.06 11.29 -2.99
N SER A 32 -9.29 11.76 -3.20
CA SER A 32 -10.02 11.61 -4.46
C SER A 32 -10.01 12.92 -5.24
N ALA A 33 -9.07 13.06 -6.16
CA ALA A 33 -8.89 14.29 -6.94
C ALA A 33 -10.03 14.53 -7.94
N GLY A 34 -10.69 13.46 -8.40
CA GLY A 34 -11.72 13.53 -9.44
C GLY A 34 -11.16 13.83 -10.84
N ALA A 35 -9.83 13.85 -10.97
CA ALA A 35 -9.06 14.04 -12.19
C ALA A 35 -7.75 13.23 -12.08
N PRO A 36 -7.05 12.95 -13.19
CA PRO A 36 -5.82 12.17 -13.17
C PRO A 36 -4.79 12.74 -12.19
N ILE A 37 -4.29 11.88 -11.30
CA ILE A 37 -3.15 12.16 -10.44
C ILE A 37 -1.90 11.92 -11.26
N THR A 38 -1.09 12.97 -11.43
CA THR A 38 0.13 12.93 -12.25
C THR A 38 1.38 12.71 -11.43
N TYR A 39 1.33 12.99 -10.12
CA TYR A 39 2.44 12.79 -9.22
C TYR A 39 1.90 12.44 -7.83
N PHE A 40 2.44 11.39 -7.22
CA PHE A 40 2.19 11.04 -5.83
C PHE A 40 3.47 10.56 -5.16
N GLN A 41 3.96 11.31 -4.19
CA GLN A 41 5.11 10.96 -3.37
C GLN A 41 4.69 10.81 -1.90
N ASN A 42 5.33 9.88 -1.21
CA ASN A 42 5.38 9.85 0.26
C ASN A 42 6.63 9.10 0.74
N THR A 43 6.94 9.25 2.03
CA THR A 43 7.96 8.47 2.72
C THR A 43 7.33 7.76 3.91
N LEU A 44 7.27 6.42 3.87
CA LEU A 44 6.86 5.61 5.01
C LEU A 44 8.03 5.46 5.98
N GLN A 45 7.81 5.79 7.25
CA GLN A 45 8.70 5.35 8.32
C GLN A 45 8.34 3.91 8.70
N ILE A 46 9.30 2.99 8.57
CA ILE A 46 9.05 1.57 8.85
C ILE A 46 8.66 1.41 10.33
N PRO A 47 7.46 0.86 10.62
CA PRO A 47 6.99 0.73 11.99
C PRO A 47 7.86 -0.20 12.84
N THR A 48 7.60 -0.19 14.15
CA THR A 48 8.18 -1.19 15.05
C THR A 48 7.78 -2.61 14.64
N SER A 49 8.52 -3.62 15.10
CA SER A 49 8.28 -5.01 14.71
C SER A 49 6.88 -5.49 15.10
N HIS A 50 6.12 -5.91 14.08
CA HIS A 50 4.85 -6.61 14.20
C HIS A 50 5.03 -7.95 14.93
N GLN A 51 4.41 -8.14 16.08
CA GLN A 51 4.62 -9.36 16.89
C GLN A 51 3.73 -10.53 16.44
N SER A 52 2.62 -10.23 15.75
CA SER A 52 1.72 -11.28 15.29
C SER A 52 2.36 -12.16 14.19
N PRO A 53 2.03 -13.46 14.17
CA PRO A 53 2.48 -14.38 13.13
C PRO A 53 1.67 -14.25 11.82
N ASN A 54 0.61 -13.42 11.81
CA ASN A 54 -0.30 -13.30 10.68
C ASN A 54 0.12 -12.14 9.77
N LEU A 55 -0.08 -12.31 8.46
CA LEU A 55 0.33 -11.32 7.47
C LEU A 55 -0.45 -10.01 7.62
N ILE A 56 0.27 -8.89 7.60
CA ILE A 56 -0.29 -7.53 7.55
C ILE A 56 0.45 -6.73 6.49
N ALA A 57 -0.26 -5.88 5.76
CA ALA A 57 0.32 -5.00 4.75
C ALA A 57 0.15 -3.54 5.17
N ILE A 58 1.17 -2.73 4.91
CA ILE A 58 1.09 -1.27 4.97
C ILE A 58 1.50 -0.75 3.61
N TRP A 59 0.69 0.13 3.03
CA TRP A 59 0.93 0.57 1.67
C TRP A 59 0.40 1.95 1.37
N SER A 60 1.04 2.57 0.39
CA SER A 60 0.53 3.74 -0.32
C SER A 60 0.34 3.38 -1.78
N GLY A 61 -0.68 3.93 -2.42
CA GLY A 61 -0.95 3.56 -3.81
C GLY A 61 -1.86 4.51 -4.59
N LEU A 62 -2.00 4.20 -5.87
CA LEU A 62 -2.90 4.86 -6.82
C LEU A 62 -3.89 3.87 -7.41
N GLN A 63 -5.14 4.32 -7.62
CA GLN A 63 -6.18 3.50 -8.24
C GLN A 63 -7.17 4.32 -9.07
N PRO A 64 -7.88 3.70 -10.03
CA PRO A 64 -8.99 4.32 -10.72
C PRO A 64 -10.21 4.51 -9.80
N ALA A 65 -11.20 5.26 -10.30
CA ALA A 65 -12.46 5.49 -9.60
C ALA A 65 -13.20 4.19 -9.25
N SER A 66 -13.09 3.18 -10.12
CA SER A 66 -13.75 1.88 -10.01
C SER A 66 -13.17 0.97 -8.93
N ASN A 67 -11.98 1.27 -8.40
CA ASN A 67 -11.21 0.36 -7.55
C ASN A 67 -10.92 -1.01 -8.24
N ALA A 68 -10.84 -1.04 -9.57
CA ALA A 68 -10.61 -2.27 -10.32
C ALA A 68 -9.23 -2.89 -10.08
N PHE A 69 -8.23 -2.04 -9.81
CA PHE A 69 -6.87 -2.44 -9.45
C PHE A 69 -6.24 -1.34 -8.58
N VAL A 70 -5.11 -1.64 -7.95
CA VAL A 70 -4.30 -0.66 -7.20
C VAL A 70 -2.83 -0.88 -7.52
N TYR A 71 -2.12 0.19 -7.88
CA TYR A 71 -0.66 0.22 -7.88
C TYR A 71 -0.18 0.64 -6.51
N GLN A 72 0.70 -0.14 -5.89
CA GLN A 72 1.03 0.06 -4.50
C GLN A 72 2.50 -0.28 -4.20
N THR A 73 3.15 0.64 -3.49
CA THR A 73 4.38 0.34 -2.77
C THR A 73 3.96 -0.22 -1.41
N VAL A 74 4.20 -1.51 -1.21
CA VAL A 74 3.75 -2.26 -0.03
C VAL A 74 4.92 -2.69 0.81
N ILE A 75 4.75 -2.65 2.13
CA ILE A 75 5.54 -3.45 3.05
C ILE A 75 4.66 -4.53 3.69
N GLU A 76 5.15 -5.76 3.69
CA GLU A 76 4.48 -6.92 4.26
C GLU A 76 5.14 -7.28 5.60
N GLY A 77 4.35 -7.34 6.66
CA GLY A 77 4.75 -7.73 8.00
C GLY A 77 4.42 -9.19 8.26
N LEU A 78 5.43 -10.00 8.58
CA LEU A 78 5.27 -11.41 8.91
C LEU A 78 6.32 -11.84 9.93
N ASN A 79 5.90 -12.45 11.04
CA ASN A 79 6.79 -13.02 12.06
C ASN A 79 7.87 -12.03 12.58
N GLY A 80 7.49 -10.80 12.93
CA GLY A 80 8.45 -9.83 13.48
C GLY A 80 9.22 -8.99 12.46
N ALA A 81 9.14 -9.34 11.18
CA ALA A 81 9.92 -8.71 10.11
C ALA A 81 9.02 -8.00 9.09
N TRP A 82 9.55 -6.90 8.54
CA TRP A 82 8.95 -6.16 7.43
C TRP A 82 9.69 -6.46 6.14
N TRP A 83 8.97 -6.51 5.03
CA TRP A 83 9.49 -6.88 3.72
C TRP A 83 8.94 -5.97 2.64
N ASN A 84 9.81 -5.47 1.75
CA ASN A 84 9.39 -4.70 0.59
C ASN A 84 8.66 -5.61 -0.42
N ALA A 85 7.46 -5.22 -0.84
CA ALA A 85 6.59 -6.05 -1.67
C ALA A 85 5.76 -5.24 -2.68
N PRO A 86 6.37 -4.32 -3.47
CA PRO A 86 5.61 -3.46 -4.37
C PRO A 86 4.93 -4.29 -5.46
N GLN A 87 3.66 -3.99 -5.70
CA GLN A 87 2.78 -4.84 -6.48
C GLN A 87 1.60 -4.09 -7.09
N VAL A 88 1.02 -4.69 -8.12
CA VAL A 88 -0.36 -4.43 -8.53
C VAL A 88 -1.26 -5.48 -7.88
N CYS A 89 -2.40 -5.06 -7.35
CA CYS A 89 -3.41 -5.95 -6.75
C CYS A 89 -4.74 -5.81 -7.50
N CYS A 90 -5.64 -6.80 -7.53
CA CYS A 90 -5.66 -8.12 -6.86
C CYS A 90 -6.11 -9.23 -7.82
N THR A 91 -6.33 -8.88 -9.09
CA THR A 91 -6.76 -9.79 -10.16
C THR A 91 -6.31 -9.22 -11.51
N PRO A 92 -5.08 -9.49 -11.95
CA PRO A 92 -4.05 -10.29 -11.28
C PRO A 92 -3.36 -9.53 -10.15
N GLN A 93 -2.78 -10.29 -9.21
CA GLN A 93 -1.76 -9.78 -8.30
C GLN A 93 -0.39 -10.04 -8.92
N GLU A 94 0.41 -8.99 -9.14
CA GLU A 94 1.74 -9.09 -9.73
C GLU A 94 2.73 -8.28 -8.89
N TYR A 95 3.75 -8.95 -8.34
CA TYR A 95 4.88 -8.30 -7.66
C TYR A 95 5.92 -7.87 -8.69
N TYR A 96 6.44 -6.65 -8.54
CA TYR A 96 7.39 -6.08 -9.51
C TYR A 96 8.67 -5.52 -8.88
N GLY A 97 8.88 -5.76 -7.58
CA GLY A 97 10.11 -5.40 -6.88
C GLY A 97 10.71 -6.56 -6.10
N PRO A 98 11.95 -6.39 -5.60
CA PRO A 98 12.61 -7.42 -4.83
C PRO A 98 11.99 -7.52 -3.44
N ASN A 99 11.90 -8.75 -2.94
CA ASN A 99 11.49 -9.04 -1.57
C ASN A 99 12.69 -8.89 -0.62
N ILE A 100 12.90 -7.67 -0.12
CA ILE A 100 14.04 -7.29 0.73
C ILE A 100 13.51 -6.92 2.11
N GLN A 101 14.17 -7.43 3.16
CA GLN A 101 13.82 -7.12 4.53
C GLN A 101 14.07 -5.63 4.84
N LEU A 102 13.12 -5.02 5.54
CA LEU A 102 13.16 -3.64 6.00
C LEU A 102 13.29 -3.61 7.51
N LEU A 103 14.05 -2.64 8.02
CA LEU A 103 14.32 -2.53 9.44
C LEU A 103 13.44 -1.44 10.07
N PRO A 104 12.87 -1.67 11.26
CA PRO A 104 12.14 -0.65 12.00
C PRO A 104 12.92 0.66 12.17
N GLY A 105 12.24 1.79 11.99
CA GLY A 105 12.83 3.13 12.11
C GLY A 105 13.50 3.66 10.84
N ASP A 106 13.79 2.80 9.86
CA ASP A 106 14.26 3.21 8.54
C ASP A 106 13.11 3.81 7.70
N SER A 107 13.42 4.25 6.49
CA SER A 107 12.46 4.95 5.63
C SER A 107 12.36 4.30 4.25
N LEU A 108 11.14 4.21 3.73
CA LEU A 108 10.84 3.79 2.36
C LEU A 108 10.09 4.91 1.65
N LYS A 109 10.78 5.59 0.74
CA LYS A 109 10.18 6.59 -0.14
C LYS A 109 9.53 5.91 -1.33
N SER A 110 8.34 6.36 -1.70
CA SER A 110 7.60 5.95 -2.89
C SER A 110 7.27 7.17 -3.75
N VAL A 111 7.40 7.04 -5.06
CA VAL A 111 7.05 8.06 -6.06
C VAL A 111 6.32 7.39 -7.22
N PHE A 112 5.06 7.77 -7.41
CA PHE A 112 4.29 7.49 -8.60
C PHE A 112 4.29 8.72 -9.51
N GLU A 113 4.65 8.55 -10.78
CA GLU A 113 4.70 9.65 -11.76
C GLU A 113 4.05 9.23 -13.09
N LEU A 114 3.06 10.00 -13.54
CA LEU A 114 2.43 9.83 -14.84
C LEU A 114 3.40 10.28 -15.93
N ARG A 115 3.66 9.38 -16.87
CA ARG A 115 4.53 9.59 -18.01
C ARG A 115 3.76 10.19 -19.18
N SER A 116 4.50 10.75 -20.14
CA SER A 116 3.91 11.32 -21.36
C SER A 116 3.23 10.28 -22.27
N ASP A 117 3.54 8.99 -22.10
CA ASP A 117 2.92 7.87 -22.82
C ASP A 117 1.66 7.33 -22.13
N GLY A 118 1.22 7.96 -21.03
CA GLY A 118 0.04 7.55 -20.24
C GLY A 118 0.31 6.43 -19.24
N GLN A 119 1.52 5.85 -19.23
CA GLN A 119 1.92 4.88 -18.19
C GLN A 119 2.33 5.58 -16.91
N VAL A 120 2.39 4.85 -15.81
CA VAL A 120 2.83 5.34 -14.50
C VAL A 120 4.14 4.67 -14.12
N THR A 121 5.13 5.45 -13.70
CA THR A 121 6.32 4.92 -13.05
C THR A 121 6.06 4.84 -11.55
N ASP A 122 6.21 3.67 -10.94
CA ASP A 122 6.37 3.52 -9.48
C ASP A 122 7.87 3.38 -9.19
N THR A 123 8.43 4.25 -8.36
CA THR A 123 9.82 4.20 -7.91
C THR A 123 9.86 4.17 -6.39
N TRP A 124 10.66 3.27 -5.82
CA TRP A 124 10.85 3.19 -4.38
C TRP A 124 12.34 3.27 -4.01
N GLU A 125 12.62 3.92 -2.89
CA GLU A 125 13.96 4.13 -2.36
C GLU A 125 13.97 3.87 -0.85
N TYR A 126 14.74 2.87 -0.44
CA TYR A 126 14.95 2.53 0.96
C TYR A 126 16.21 3.22 1.50
N SER A 127 16.05 3.93 2.60
CA SER A 127 17.13 4.62 3.31
C SER A 127 17.27 4.05 4.72
N SER A 128 18.45 3.53 5.04
CA SER A 128 18.77 3.02 6.38
C SER A 128 19.44 4.07 7.26
N SER A 129 19.01 4.17 8.51
CA SER A 129 19.56 5.06 9.53
C SER A 129 20.88 4.58 10.14
N GLY A 130 21.34 3.36 9.82
CA GLY A 130 22.50 2.75 10.49
C GLY A 130 23.39 1.75 9.73
N GLN A 131 23.08 1.27 8.51
CA GLN A 131 23.94 0.29 7.79
C GLN A 131 23.86 0.30 6.23
N GLU A 132 24.80 -0.44 5.61
CA GLU A 132 25.41 -0.37 4.26
C GLU A 132 24.60 -0.73 2.99
N ASN A 133 23.29 -1.02 3.04
CA ASN A 133 22.57 -1.49 1.84
C ASN A 133 21.29 -0.69 1.54
N PRO A 134 21.38 0.62 1.26
CA PRO A 134 20.28 1.31 0.60
C PRO A 134 19.97 0.60 -0.71
N PHE A 135 18.69 0.49 -1.05
CA PHE A 135 18.28 -0.06 -2.33
C PHE A 135 17.19 0.81 -2.93
N SER A 136 17.09 0.74 -4.24
CA SER A 136 16.01 1.36 -4.98
C SER A 136 15.54 0.45 -6.10
N GLY A 137 14.33 0.70 -6.58
CA GLY A 137 13.77 -0.01 -7.70
C GLY A 137 12.70 0.83 -8.38
N SER A 138 12.29 0.38 -9.57
CA SER A 138 11.27 1.05 -10.35
C SER A 138 10.52 0.06 -11.23
N ALA A 139 9.25 0.35 -11.49
CA ALA A 139 8.41 -0.36 -12.44
C ALA A 139 7.62 0.64 -13.29
N VAL A 140 7.38 0.28 -14.56
CA VAL A 140 6.49 1.01 -15.46
C VAL A 140 5.19 0.22 -15.59
N LEU A 141 4.08 0.86 -15.28
CA LEU A 141 2.77 0.25 -15.13
C LEU A 141 1.77 0.92 -16.10
N ASP A 142 1.01 0.12 -16.84
CA ASP A 142 0.01 0.61 -17.78
C ASP A 142 -1.41 0.52 -17.17
N PRO A 143 -2.04 1.65 -16.79
CA PRO A 143 -3.35 1.67 -16.15
C PRO A 143 -4.48 1.19 -17.07
N HIS A 144 -4.24 1.13 -18.39
CA HIS A 144 -5.21 0.66 -19.37
C HIS A 144 -5.01 -0.81 -19.78
N LYS A 145 -3.99 -1.49 -19.25
CA LYS A 145 -3.74 -2.93 -19.50
C LYS A 145 -4.81 -3.83 -18.85
N TYR A 146 -5.40 -3.39 -17.75
CA TYR A 146 -6.32 -4.20 -16.94
C TYR A 146 -7.78 -4.06 -17.40
N GLN A 147 -8.60 -5.05 -17.05
CA GLN A 147 -10.06 -4.92 -17.19
C GLN A 147 -10.53 -3.71 -16.37
N ASP A 148 -11.38 -2.86 -16.96
CA ASP A 148 -11.79 -1.57 -16.38
C ASP A 148 -10.62 -0.59 -16.13
N GLY A 149 -9.56 -0.71 -16.92
CA GLY A 149 -8.41 0.17 -16.96
C GLY A 149 -8.77 1.62 -17.26
N ALA A 150 -8.34 2.54 -16.39
CA ALA A 150 -8.72 3.94 -16.42
C ALA A 150 -7.69 4.82 -15.69
N ASP A 151 -7.82 6.13 -15.86
CA ASP A 151 -6.99 7.12 -15.17
C ASP A 151 -7.02 6.91 -13.64
N LEU A 152 -5.85 7.06 -13.03
CA LEU A 152 -5.70 6.95 -11.59
C LEU A 152 -6.08 8.27 -10.94
N ILE A 153 -7.21 8.31 -10.24
CA ILE A 153 -7.77 9.55 -9.66
C ILE A 153 -7.80 9.54 -8.13
N ASN A 154 -7.44 8.42 -7.52
CA ASN A 154 -7.41 8.23 -6.08
C ASN A 154 -5.98 7.91 -5.63
N ALA A 155 -5.47 8.65 -4.64
CA ALA A 155 -4.28 8.29 -3.88
C ALA A 155 -4.68 7.80 -2.48
N LEU A 156 -3.96 6.80 -1.97
CA LEU A 156 -4.34 6.06 -0.77
C LEU A 156 -3.17 5.83 0.16
N PHE A 157 -3.50 5.72 1.45
CA PHE A 157 -2.67 5.13 2.49
C PHE A 157 -3.49 4.07 3.20
N SER A 158 -2.90 2.91 3.46
CA SER A 158 -3.64 1.77 4.00
C SER A 158 -2.82 0.95 4.98
N ILE A 159 -3.54 0.40 5.96
CA ILE A 159 -3.12 -0.75 6.76
C ILE A 159 -4.14 -1.84 6.51
N GLU A 160 -3.67 -3.00 6.07
CA GLU A 160 -4.51 -4.10 5.64
C GLU A 160 -4.08 -5.40 6.32
N PRO A 161 -4.78 -5.78 7.40
CA PRO A 161 -4.68 -7.12 7.93
C PRO A 161 -5.15 -8.13 6.87
N GLN A 162 -4.28 -9.03 6.45
CA GLN A 162 -4.57 -9.96 5.34
C GLN A 162 -5.41 -11.17 5.79
N THR A 163 -5.59 -11.36 7.11
CA THR A 163 -6.42 -12.40 7.69
C THR A 163 -7.27 -11.83 8.82
N PRO A 164 -8.39 -12.48 9.20
CA PRO A 164 -9.18 -12.08 10.37
C PRO A 164 -8.41 -12.12 11.71
N TYR A 165 -7.24 -12.76 11.75
CA TYR A 165 -6.39 -12.89 12.93
C TYR A 165 -5.21 -11.91 12.91
N SER A 166 -5.05 -11.16 11.84
CA SER A 166 -4.01 -10.14 11.72
C SER A 166 -4.44 -8.92 12.52
N GLU A 167 -3.63 -8.52 13.49
CA GLU A 167 -3.90 -7.36 14.34
C GLU A 167 -2.91 -6.23 14.07
N TRP A 168 -3.42 -5.00 14.07
CA TRP A 168 -2.57 -3.82 14.09
C TRP A 168 -1.99 -3.65 15.51
N ASP A 169 -0.75 -4.11 15.72
CA ASP A 169 -0.08 -4.18 17.03
C ASP A 169 1.30 -3.47 17.07
N PHE A 170 1.73 -2.87 15.96
CA PHE A 170 3.06 -2.27 15.75
C PHE A 170 3.11 -0.75 16.01
N GLY A 171 2.09 -0.21 16.66
CA GLY A 171 1.97 1.23 16.94
C GLY A 171 1.55 2.05 15.73
N ASN A 172 1.70 3.37 15.82
CA ASN A 172 1.25 4.29 14.78
C ASN A 172 2.01 4.09 13.46
N VAL A 173 1.35 4.37 12.34
CA VAL A 173 1.96 4.36 11.00
C VAL A 173 2.13 5.78 10.52
N LEU A 174 3.38 6.15 10.21
CA LEU A 174 3.75 7.51 9.88
C LEU A 174 4.23 7.61 8.42
N PHE A 175 3.49 8.37 7.63
CA PHE A 175 3.89 8.82 6.31
C PHE A 175 4.37 10.27 6.39
N LYS A 176 5.43 10.61 5.67
CA LYS A 176 6.06 11.94 5.59
C LYS A 176 6.20 12.41 4.15
N ASP A 177 6.52 13.69 3.98
CA ASP A 177 6.90 14.30 2.70
C ASP A 177 5.88 14.03 1.58
N ILE A 178 4.60 14.10 1.93
CA ILE A 178 3.50 13.73 1.05
C ILE A 178 3.27 14.87 0.05
N VAL A 179 3.29 14.53 -1.22
CA VAL A 179 2.95 15.45 -2.32
C VAL A 179 2.05 14.70 -3.29
N ILE A 180 0.88 15.26 -3.58
CA ILE A 180 -0.07 14.75 -4.56
C ILE A 180 -0.34 15.87 -5.56
N THR A 181 -0.25 15.59 -6.85
CA THR A 181 -0.53 16.54 -7.92
C THR A 181 -1.55 15.94 -8.87
N ALA A 182 -2.59 16.71 -9.22
CA ALA A 182 -3.68 16.25 -10.08
C ALA A 182 -4.08 17.29 -11.13
N GLN A 183 -4.53 16.83 -12.30
CA GLN A 183 -4.96 17.64 -13.45
C GLN A 183 -6.34 18.29 -13.22
N THR A 184 -6.44 19.08 -12.16
CA THR A 184 -7.64 19.84 -11.80
C THR A 184 -7.22 21.11 -11.09
N THR A 185 -8.00 22.18 -11.23
CA THR A 185 -7.81 23.41 -10.46
C THR A 185 -8.51 23.37 -9.10
N SER A 186 -9.36 22.37 -8.85
CA SER A 186 -10.02 22.18 -7.57
C SER A 186 -9.00 21.74 -6.50
N THR A 187 -9.05 22.32 -5.31
CA THR A 187 -8.25 21.90 -4.15
C THR A 187 -9.09 21.24 -3.06
N ALA A 188 -10.40 21.07 -3.28
CA ALA A 188 -11.33 20.51 -2.30
C ALA A 188 -10.99 19.06 -1.91
N TRP A 189 -10.24 18.36 -2.76
CA TRP A 189 -9.74 17.00 -2.53
C TRP A 189 -8.51 16.94 -1.60
N CYS A 190 -7.89 18.08 -1.29
CA CYS A 190 -6.73 18.20 -0.40
C CYS A 190 -7.09 18.02 1.10
N THR A 191 -8.31 17.53 1.38
CA THR A 191 -8.72 17.05 2.69
C THR A 191 -8.90 15.53 2.60
N PRO A 192 -8.16 14.74 3.40
CA PRO A 192 -8.27 13.29 3.34
C PRO A 192 -9.68 12.83 3.75
N LYS A 193 -10.16 11.77 3.10
CA LYS A 193 -11.40 11.09 3.46
C LYS A 193 -11.09 9.78 4.18
N PHE A 194 -11.74 9.58 5.31
CA PHE A 194 -11.61 8.36 6.10
C PHE A 194 -12.37 7.21 5.44
N GLY A 195 -11.70 6.07 5.30
CA GLY A 195 -12.27 4.82 4.87
C GLY A 195 -12.87 4.02 6.03
N ARG A 196 -12.62 2.72 6.04
CA ARG A 196 -13.15 1.75 7.01
C ARG A 196 -12.16 1.53 8.16
N GLY A 197 -12.53 0.72 9.15
CA GLY A 197 -11.58 0.13 10.11
C GLY A 197 -11.60 0.68 11.53
N GLY A 198 -12.14 1.88 11.80
CA GLY A 198 -12.16 2.44 13.15
C GLY A 198 -10.76 2.83 13.63
N PHE A 199 -10.28 3.98 13.17
CA PHE A 199 -8.97 4.54 13.50
C PHE A 199 -9.04 6.07 13.47
N THR A 200 -8.06 6.72 14.07
CA THR A 200 -7.89 8.17 14.02
C THR A 200 -6.76 8.52 13.06
N VAL A 201 -6.83 9.67 12.41
CA VAL A 201 -5.72 10.21 11.61
C VAL A 201 -5.35 11.56 12.16
N THR A 202 -4.06 11.77 12.39
CA THR A 202 -3.49 13.09 12.62
C THR A 202 -2.66 13.47 11.40
N TYR A 203 -2.68 14.74 11.01
CA TYR A 203 -1.90 15.22 9.87
C TYR A 203 -1.57 16.69 10.02
N THR A 204 -0.43 17.09 9.45
CA THR A 204 -0.07 18.51 9.35
C THR A 204 -1.07 19.26 8.49
N LYS A 205 -1.35 20.53 8.80
CA LYS A 205 -2.22 21.36 7.95
C LYS A 205 -1.73 21.31 6.49
N PRO A 206 -2.58 20.91 5.52
CA PRO A 206 -2.17 20.82 4.14
C PRO A 206 -1.81 22.19 3.57
N VAL A 207 -0.82 22.20 2.69
CA VAL A 207 -0.51 23.32 1.79
C VAL A 207 -0.96 22.92 0.40
N HIS A 208 -1.64 23.82 -0.31
CA HIS A 208 -2.04 23.57 -1.69
C HIS A 208 -1.71 24.75 -2.60
N SER A 209 -1.42 24.45 -3.85
CA SER A 209 -1.20 25.42 -4.93
C SER A 209 -1.98 25.01 -6.17
N VAL A 210 -2.25 25.98 -7.04
CA VAL A 210 -2.86 25.76 -8.36
C VAL A 210 -1.99 26.47 -9.38
N SER A 211 -1.59 25.75 -10.42
CA SER A 211 -0.80 26.29 -11.53
C SER A 211 -1.11 25.51 -12.79
N GLU A 212 -1.24 26.19 -13.93
CA GLU A 212 -1.36 25.57 -15.26
C GLU A 212 -2.43 24.45 -15.35
N GLY A 213 -3.61 24.69 -14.77
CA GLY A 213 -4.71 23.70 -14.79
C GLY A 213 -4.55 22.52 -13.83
N THR A 214 -3.48 22.52 -13.03
CA THR A 214 -3.11 21.47 -12.09
C THR A 214 -3.17 22.00 -10.65
N SER A 215 -3.49 21.14 -9.70
CA SER A 215 -3.43 21.44 -8.27
C SER A 215 -2.48 20.47 -7.60
N THR A 216 -1.69 20.99 -6.66
CA THR A 216 -0.80 20.21 -5.82
C THR A 216 -1.23 20.37 -4.37
N CYS A 217 -1.27 19.26 -3.64
CA CYS A 217 -1.56 19.17 -2.23
C CYS A 217 -0.36 18.54 -1.52
N SER A 218 0.07 19.13 -0.40
CA SER A 218 1.25 18.68 0.34
C SER A 218 1.00 18.62 1.83
N PHE A 219 1.47 17.55 2.46
CA PHE A 219 1.48 17.35 3.90
C PHE A 219 2.90 17.05 4.36
N GLY A 220 3.34 17.67 5.44
CA GLY A 220 4.60 17.27 6.09
C GLY A 220 4.51 15.86 6.66
N GLN A 221 3.37 15.51 7.28
CA GLN A 221 3.11 14.16 7.74
C GLN A 221 1.62 13.81 7.82
N ILE A 222 1.34 12.51 7.71
CA ILE A 222 0.07 11.86 8.00
C ILE A 222 0.38 10.66 8.91
N GLU A 223 -0.30 10.57 10.03
CA GLU A 223 -0.16 9.48 11.00
C GLU A 223 -1.50 8.77 11.19
N LEU A 224 -1.52 7.45 10.98
CA LEU A 224 -2.66 6.61 11.31
C LEU A 224 -2.47 6.07 12.73
N VAL A 225 -3.50 6.24 13.56
CA VAL A 225 -3.51 5.91 14.99
C VAL A 225 -4.65 4.95 15.29
N LYS A 226 -4.32 3.78 15.85
CA LYS A 226 -5.33 2.82 16.30
C LYS A 226 -6.14 3.41 17.47
N THR A 227 -7.47 3.29 17.40
CA THR A 227 -8.38 3.71 18.47
C THR A 227 -8.67 2.59 19.45
#